data_AF-A0A453I3W2-F1
#
_entry.id   AF-A0A453I3W2-F1
#
_cell.length_a   1.000
_cell.length_b   1.000
_cell.length_c   1.000
_cell.angle_alpha   90.00
_cell.angle_beta   90.00
_cell.angle_gamma   90.00
#
_symmetry.space_group_name_H-M   'P 1'
#
loop_
_entity.id
_entity.type
_entity.pdbx_description
1 polymer ?
#
loop_
_entity_poly.entity_id
_entity_poly.type
_entity_poly.pdbx_seq_one_letter_code
_entity_poly.pdbx_strand_id
1 'polypeptide(L)'
;IILLQMELITSTDVVRNLCKKMAPPLVTLLSAEPEIQYVALRNINLIVQKRPTILAHEIKVFFCKYNDPIYVKMEKLEIMIKLASDRNIDQVLLEFKEYATEVDVDFVRKAVRAIGRCAIKLERAAERCISVLLELIKIKVNYVVQEAIIVIKDIFRRYPNTYESIIATLCESLDTLDEPEAKASMIWIIGEYAERIDNADELLESFLDTFPEEPALVQLQLLTATVKLFLKKPTEGPQQMIQAVLNNATVETDNPDLRDRAYIYWRLLSTDPEVLKVYTSHLPILCLSDIPMTTGYVCGFDRQQKMLFWQRSL
;
A
#
# COMPACT_ATOMS: atom_id res chain seq x y z
N ILE A 1 16.90 28.26 12.99
CA ILE A 1 16.65 29.43 13.89
C ILE A 1 15.21 29.93 13.75
N ILE A 2 14.77 30.41 12.59
CA ILE A 2 13.38 30.90 12.39
C ILE A 2 12.34 29.84 12.78
N LEU A 3 12.44 28.61 12.27
CA LEU A 3 11.49 27.53 12.59
C LEU A 3 11.40 27.19 14.09
N LEU A 4 12.52 27.23 14.82
CA LEU A 4 12.58 26.97 16.26
C LEU A 4 11.95 28.12 17.05
N GLN A 5 12.21 29.37 16.65
CA GLN A 5 11.65 30.54 17.33
C GLN A 5 10.16 30.76 17.03
N MET A 6 9.66 30.27 15.90
CA MET A 6 8.24 30.34 15.56
C MET A 6 7.33 29.48 16.44
N GLU A 7 7.87 28.59 17.28
CA GLU A 7 7.09 27.88 18.31
C GLU A 7 6.81 28.76 19.54
N LEU A 8 7.61 29.82 19.73
CA LEU A 8 7.50 30.76 20.84
C LEU A 8 6.65 32.00 20.49
N ILE A 9 6.19 32.12 19.24
CA ILE A 9 5.39 33.24 18.75
C ILE A 9 3.90 32.93 18.94
N THR A 10 3.23 33.69 19.80
CA THR A 10 1.78 33.56 20.07
C THR A 10 0.89 34.14 18.98
N SER A 11 1.38 35.11 18.20
CA SER A 11 0.61 35.73 17.11
C SER A 11 0.59 34.87 15.85
N THR A 12 -0.60 34.40 15.47
CA THR A 12 -0.85 33.59 14.28
C THR A 12 -0.59 34.34 12.97
N ASP A 13 -0.80 35.66 12.96
CA ASP A 13 -0.58 36.51 11.77
C ASP A 13 0.91 36.70 11.47
N VAL A 14 1.73 36.88 12.51
CA VAL A 14 3.20 36.94 12.36
C VAL A 14 3.73 35.61 11.83
N VAL A 15 3.24 34.49 12.37
CA VAL A 15 3.57 33.14 11.89
C VAL A 15 3.20 32.96 10.43
N ARG A 16 1.99 33.38 10.01
CA ARG A 16 1.53 33.30 8.62
C ARG A 16 2.41 34.13 7.67
N ASN A 17 2.77 35.35 8.08
CA ASN A 17 3.61 36.24 7.27
C ASN A 17 5.04 35.71 7.11
N LEU A 18 5.61 35.13 8.16
CA LEU A 18 6.91 34.47 8.10
C LEU A 18 6.88 33.23 7.20
N CYS A 19 5.83 32.40 7.29
CA CYS A 19 5.65 31.26 6.39
C CYS A 19 5.64 31.70 4.91
N LYS A 20 4.93 32.79 4.57
CA LYS A 20 4.92 33.35 3.21
C LYS A 20 6.31 33.80 2.73
N LYS A 21 7.12 34.39 3.62
CA LYS A 21 8.49 34.83 3.29
C LYS A 21 9.48 33.67 3.16
N MET A 22 9.18 32.51 3.73
CA MET A 22 10.03 31.32 3.66
C MET A 22 9.90 30.54 2.35
N ALA A 23 8.74 30.59 1.67
CA ALA A 23 8.53 29.82 0.47
C ALA A 23 9.48 30.19 -0.69
N PRO A 24 9.69 31.48 -1.04
CA PRO A 24 10.54 31.83 -2.19
C PRO A 24 12.00 31.37 -2.06
N PRO A 25 12.70 31.56 -0.92
CA PRO A 25 14.06 31.04 -0.76
C PRO A 25 14.15 29.52 -0.90
N LEU A 26 13.16 28.77 -0.39
CA LEU A 26 13.13 27.31 -0.51
C LEU A 26 12.93 26.87 -1.98
N VAL A 27 12.09 27.59 -2.73
CA VAL A 27 11.89 27.36 -4.16
C VAL A 27 13.17 27.67 -4.96
N THR A 28 13.87 28.76 -4.64
CA THR A 28 15.13 29.12 -5.33
C THR A 28 16.21 28.04 -5.15
N LEU A 29 16.29 27.39 -3.98
CA LEU A 29 17.24 26.29 -3.75
C LEU A 29 17.02 25.10 -4.68
N LEU A 30 15.80 24.90 -5.18
CA LEU A 30 15.47 23.84 -6.14
C LEU A 30 15.92 24.15 -7.57
N SER A 31 16.48 25.34 -7.81
CA SER A 31 17.09 25.74 -9.09
C SER A 31 18.62 25.57 -9.11
N ALA A 32 19.23 25.13 -8.00
CA ALA A 32 20.67 24.91 -7.88
C ALA A 32 21.12 23.59 -8.57
N GLU A 33 22.39 23.22 -8.41
CA GLU A 33 22.93 21.94 -8.88
C GLU A 33 22.26 20.74 -8.18
N PRO A 34 22.16 19.55 -8.82
CA PRO A 34 21.39 18.41 -8.30
C PRO A 34 21.76 17.96 -6.88
N GLU A 35 23.03 18.05 -6.50
CA GLU A 35 23.52 17.70 -5.17
C GLU A 35 22.98 18.66 -4.11
N ILE A 36 22.96 19.96 -4.43
CA ILE A 36 22.40 21.01 -3.58
C ILE A 36 20.88 20.85 -3.50
N GLN A 37 20.22 20.54 -4.63
CA GLN A 37 18.78 20.28 -4.66
C GLN A 37 18.42 19.10 -3.77
N TYR A 38 19.18 18.01 -3.80
CA TYR A 38 18.93 16.84 -2.95
C TYR A 38 18.97 17.22 -1.47
N VAL A 39 20.03 17.90 -1.03
CA VAL A 39 20.14 18.38 0.36
C VAL A 39 18.99 19.34 0.71
N ALA A 40 18.62 20.23 -0.20
CA ALA A 40 17.50 21.14 -0.02
C ALA A 40 16.17 20.39 0.12
N LEU A 41 15.90 19.39 -0.73
CA LEU A 41 14.71 18.57 -0.71
C LEU A 41 14.61 17.78 0.60
N ARG A 42 15.69 17.16 1.08
CA ARG A 42 15.72 16.48 2.39
C ARG A 42 15.32 17.42 3.53
N ASN A 43 15.82 18.65 3.51
CA ASN A 43 15.46 19.66 4.51
C ASN A 43 14.02 20.14 4.35
N ILE A 44 13.56 20.41 3.12
CA ILE A 44 12.18 20.77 2.82
C ILE A 44 11.23 19.67 3.31
N ASN A 45 11.61 18.40 3.16
CA ASN A 45 10.83 17.25 3.58
C ASN A 45 10.55 17.28 5.10
N LEU A 46 11.55 17.65 5.91
CA LEU A 46 11.42 17.86 7.36
C LEU A 46 10.58 19.11 7.68
N ILE A 47 10.76 20.19 6.92
CA ILE A 47 9.99 21.43 7.10
C ILE A 47 8.50 21.20 6.84
N VAL A 48 8.17 20.49 5.76
CA VAL A 48 6.78 20.18 5.37
C VAL A 48 6.12 19.24 6.39
N GLN A 49 6.86 18.29 6.98
CA GLN A 49 6.35 17.47 8.08
C GLN A 49 5.94 18.32 9.29
N LYS A 50 6.74 19.33 9.63
CA LYS A 50 6.45 20.19 10.78
C LYS A 50 5.41 21.27 10.47
N ARG A 51 5.43 21.84 9.26
CA ARG A 51 4.59 22.96 8.82
C ARG A 51 4.20 22.83 7.34
N PRO A 52 3.17 22.03 7.02
CA PRO A 52 2.78 21.76 5.63
C PRO A 52 2.26 23.00 4.88
N THR A 53 1.81 24.04 5.60
CA THR A 53 1.25 25.26 5.00
C THR A 53 2.27 26.14 4.27
N ILE A 54 3.59 25.97 4.50
CA ILE A 54 4.62 26.85 3.93
C ILE A 54 4.69 26.72 2.41
N LEU A 55 4.57 25.49 1.89
CA LEU A 55 4.75 25.18 0.47
C LEU A 55 3.47 24.65 -0.20
N ALA A 56 2.31 24.80 0.44
CA ALA A 56 1.04 24.26 -0.03
C ALA A 56 0.61 24.78 -1.42
N HIS A 57 1.08 25.97 -1.82
CA HIS A 57 0.78 26.59 -3.12
C HIS A 57 1.85 26.34 -4.20
N GLU A 58 3.00 25.76 -3.83
CA GLU A 58 4.18 25.65 -4.70
C GLU A 58 4.37 24.22 -5.25
N ILE A 59 3.30 23.43 -5.32
CA ILE A 59 3.39 22.00 -5.66
C ILE A 59 4.07 21.73 -7.01
N LYS A 60 3.86 22.60 -7.99
CA LYS A 60 4.41 22.48 -9.34
C LYS A 60 5.94 22.52 -9.39
N VAL A 61 6.58 23.16 -8.40
CA VAL A 61 8.04 23.23 -8.32
C VAL A 61 8.64 21.85 -8.05
N PHE A 62 7.86 20.96 -7.43
CA PHE A 62 8.27 19.59 -7.10
C PHE A 62 8.00 18.59 -8.21
N PHE A 63 7.47 19.00 -9.38
CA PHE A 63 7.33 18.08 -10.50
C PHE A 63 8.72 17.68 -11.03
N CYS A 64 8.86 16.40 -11.36
CA CYS A 64 10.10 15.82 -11.85
C CYS A 64 10.36 16.31 -13.28
N LYS A 65 11.60 16.69 -13.56
CA LYS A 65 12.06 16.94 -14.93
C LYS A 65 12.67 15.66 -15.50
N TYR A 66 12.68 15.52 -16.81
CA TYR A 66 13.26 14.35 -17.48
C TYR A 66 14.76 14.16 -17.17
N ASN A 67 15.48 15.27 -16.95
CA ASN A 67 16.91 15.29 -16.68
C ASN A 67 17.25 15.30 -15.17
N ASP A 68 16.25 15.23 -14.29
CA ASP A 68 16.50 15.13 -12.86
C ASP A 68 17.10 13.73 -12.55
N PRO A 69 18.16 13.65 -11.73
CA PRO A 69 18.69 12.36 -11.32
C PRO A 69 17.70 11.63 -10.41
N ILE A 70 17.78 10.30 -10.40
CA ILE A 70 16.82 9.43 -9.69
C ILE A 70 16.63 9.82 -8.21
N TYR A 71 17.71 10.15 -7.49
CA TYR A 71 17.63 10.54 -6.07
C TYR A 71 16.87 11.86 -5.84
N VAL A 72 16.90 12.79 -6.80
CA VAL A 72 16.09 14.02 -6.76
C VAL A 72 14.63 13.69 -7.06
N LYS A 73 14.36 12.85 -8.08
CA LYS A 73 13.00 12.42 -8.41
C LYS A 73 12.31 11.73 -7.23
N MET A 74 13.03 10.84 -6.53
CA MET A 74 12.52 10.14 -5.35
C MET A 74 12.12 11.09 -4.21
N GLU A 75 12.94 12.11 -3.92
CA GLU A 75 12.62 13.08 -2.87
C GLU A 75 11.48 14.02 -3.27
N LYS A 76 11.45 14.45 -4.53
CA LYS A 76 10.35 15.24 -5.09
C LYS A 76 9.01 14.50 -4.95
N LEU A 77 8.99 13.22 -5.30
CA LEU A 77 7.81 12.36 -5.18
C LEU A 77 7.29 12.29 -3.73
N GLU A 78 8.17 12.10 -2.75
CA GLU A 78 7.79 12.07 -1.32
C GLU A 78 7.20 13.41 -0.83
N ILE A 79 7.76 14.54 -1.29
CA ILE A 79 7.25 15.87 -0.95
C ILE A 79 5.88 16.11 -1.61
N MET A 80 5.69 15.69 -2.87
CA MET A 80 4.41 15.79 -3.58
C MET A 80 3.29 15.08 -2.82
N ILE A 81 3.54 13.86 -2.31
CA ILE A 81 2.56 13.13 -1.48
C ILE A 81 2.19 13.94 -0.23
N LYS A 82 3.17 14.56 0.42
CA LYS A 82 2.95 15.38 1.64
C LYS A 82 2.18 16.67 1.36
N LEU A 83 2.42 17.30 0.21
CA LEU A 83 1.73 18.54 -0.21
C LEU A 83 0.41 18.31 -0.94
N ALA A 84 0.10 17.06 -1.33
CA ALA A 84 -1.16 16.70 -1.96
C ALA A 84 -2.36 17.09 -1.05
N SER A 85 -3.35 17.74 -1.65
CA SER A 85 -4.58 18.23 -1.05
C SER A 85 -5.73 18.13 -2.04
N ASP A 86 -6.98 18.26 -1.58
CA ASP A 86 -8.16 18.21 -2.46
C ASP A 86 -8.13 19.23 -3.60
N ARG A 87 -7.35 20.32 -3.47
CA ARG A 87 -7.27 21.40 -4.46
C ARG A 87 -6.31 21.11 -5.63
N ASN A 88 -5.31 20.26 -5.40
CA ASN A 88 -4.24 20.02 -6.37
C ASN A 88 -4.14 18.54 -6.79
N ILE A 89 -4.98 17.67 -6.23
CA ILE A 89 -4.87 16.22 -6.43
C ILE A 89 -4.97 15.81 -7.89
N ASP A 90 -5.81 16.45 -8.70
CA ASP A 90 -5.94 16.10 -10.12
C ASP A 90 -4.63 16.32 -10.90
N GLN A 91 -3.92 17.41 -10.61
CA GLN A 91 -2.61 17.68 -11.22
C GLN A 91 -1.56 16.68 -10.74
N VAL A 92 -1.57 16.33 -9.44
CA VAL A 92 -0.64 15.36 -8.87
C VAL A 92 -0.86 13.97 -9.44
N LEU A 93 -2.11 13.53 -9.58
CA LEU A 93 -2.44 12.23 -10.15
C LEU A 93 -2.08 12.13 -11.64
N LEU A 94 -2.25 13.22 -12.39
CA LEU A 94 -1.82 13.28 -13.79
C LEU A 94 -0.30 13.07 -13.90
N GLU A 95 0.48 13.78 -13.09
CA GLU A 95 1.94 13.62 -13.04
C GLU A 95 2.35 12.22 -12.59
N PHE A 96 1.74 11.66 -11.54
CA PHE A 96 2.05 10.31 -11.08
C PHE A 96 1.72 9.23 -12.12
N LYS A 97 0.64 9.43 -12.88
CA LYS A 97 0.31 8.56 -14.01
C LYS A 97 1.39 8.62 -15.09
N GLU A 98 1.91 9.81 -15.39
CA GLU A 98 3.00 9.98 -16.35
C GLU A 98 4.29 9.32 -15.85
N TYR A 99 4.62 9.49 -14.56
CA TYR A 99 5.76 8.83 -13.92
C TYR A 99 5.65 7.31 -13.91
N ALA A 100 4.44 6.76 -13.85
CA ALA A 100 4.21 5.32 -13.94
C ALA A 100 4.47 4.74 -15.35
N THR A 101 4.73 5.60 -16.34
CA THR A 101 5.11 5.20 -17.72
C THR A 101 6.59 5.45 -18.04
N GLU A 102 7.40 5.87 -17.05
CA GLU A 102 8.85 6.00 -17.22
C GLU A 102 9.55 4.63 -17.37
N VAL A 103 10.83 4.68 -17.77
CA VAL A 103 11.66 3.48 -18.01
C VAL A 103 12.24 2.91 -16.71
N ASP A 104 12.48 3.75 -15.70
CA ASP A 104 13.07 3.33 -14.43
C ASP A 104 12.04 2.59 -13.56
N VAL A 105 12.21 1.27 -13.43
CA VAL A 105 11.25 0.38 -12.75
C VAL A 105 11.06 0.76 -11.29
N ASP A 106 12.13 1.13 -10.58
CA ASP A 106 12.06 1.49 -9.17
C ASP A 106 11.29 2.80 -8.98
N PHE A 107 11.53 3.79 -9.82
CA PHE A 107 10.79 5.05 -9.81
C PHE A 107 9.30 4.83 -10.12
N VAL A 108 9.00 4.04 -11.15
CA VAL A 108 7.61 3.70 -11.53
C VAL A 108 6.88 3.05 -10.36
N ARG A 109 7.48 2.06 -9.68
CA ARG A 109 6.87 1.43 -8.51
C ARG A 109 6.57 2.44 -7.40
N LYS A 110 7.49 3.36 -7.14
CA LYS A 110 7.26 4.43 -6.15
C LYS A 110 6.14 5.36 -6.58
N ALA A 111 6.02 5.70 -7.85
CA ALA A 111 4.93 6.54 -8.36
C ALA A 111 3.56 5.84 -8.19
N VAL A 112 3.47 4.55 -8.48
CA VAL A 112 2.25 3.75 -8.25
C VAL A 112 1.90 3.71 -6.75
N ARG A 113 2.88 3.48 -5.86
CA ARG A 113 2.68 3.58 -4.40
C ARG A 113 2.24 4.98 -3.95
N ALA A 114 2.75 6.03 -4.60
CA ALA A 114 2.39 7.41 -4.30
C ALA A 114 0.90 7.67 -4.57
N ILE A 115 0.35 7.14 -5.67
CA ILE A 115 -1.09 7.18 -5.97
C ILE A 115 -1.90 6.53 -4.83
N GLY A 116 -1.47 5.35 -4.37
CA GLY A 116 -2.07 4.66 -3.22
C GLY A 116 -2.07 5.47 -1.94
N ARG A 117 -0.93 6.08 -1.60
CA ARG A 117 -0.80 6.94 -0.42
C ARG A 117 -1.69 8.18 -0.52
N CYS A 118 -1.87 8.74 -1.72
CA CYS A 118 -2.83 9.82 -1.95
C CYS A 118 -4.28 9.36 -1.72
N ALA A 119 -4.65 8.16 -2.18
CA ALA A 119 -5.98 7.59 -1.94
C ALA A 119 -6.28 7.42 -0.45
N ILE A 120 -5.30 6.92 0.32
CA ILE A 120 -5.44 6.69 1.77
C ILE A 120 -5.42 8.01 2.56
N LYS A 121 -4.66 9.00 2.09
CA LYS A 121 -4.56 10.33 2.72
C LYS A 121 -5.80 11.19 2.49
N LEU A 122 -6.37 11.14 1.29
CA LEU A 122 -7.44 12.03 0.84
C LEU A 122 -8.62 11.17 0.38
N GLU A 123 -9.62 11.03 1.24
CA GLU A 123 -10.81 10.22 0.95
C GLU A 123 -11.54 10.63 -0.32
N ARG A 124 -11.67 11.94 -0.58
CA ARG A 124 -12.30 12.47 -1.81
C ARG A 124 -11.49 12.21 -3.08
N ALA A 125 -10.25 11.73 -2.94
CA ALA A 125 -9.39 11.37 -4.05
C ALA A 125 -9.39 9.87 -4.34
N ALA A 126 -9.87 9.02 -3.42
CA ALA A 126 -9.73 7.58 -3.50
C ALA A 126 -10.31 7.00 -4.80
N GLU A 127 -11.54 7.39 -5.18
CA GLU A 127 -12.18 6.96 -6.42
C GLU A 127 -11.36 7.33 -7.68
N ARG A 128 -10.83 8.56 -7.73
CA ARG A 128 -9.96 9.03 -8.82
C ARG A 128 -8.65 8.25 -8.86
N CYS A 129 -8.04 7.96 -7.71
CA CYS A 129 -6.81 7.18 -7.62
C CYS A 129 -7.04 5.75 -8.15
N ILE A 130 -8.17 5.12 -7.79
CA ILE A 130 -8.53 3.79 -8.30
C ILE A 130 -8.72 3.81 -9.81
N SER A 131 -9.40 4.83 -10.36
CA SER A 131 -9.54 4.98 -11.82
C SER A 131 -8.18 5.01 -12.51
N VAL A 132 -7.22 5.78 -11.99
CA VAL A 132 -5.85 5.82 -12.53
C VAL A 132 -5.15 4.47 -12.43
N LEU A 133 -5.25 3.78 -11.28
CA LEU A 133 -4.64 2.46 -11.10
C LEU A 133 -5.22 1.42 -12.06
N LEU A 134 -6.53 1.44 -12.32
CA LEU A 134 -7.16 0.57 -13.31
C LEU A 134 -6.71 0.87 -14.74
N GLU A 135 -6.54 2.15 -15.07
CA GLU A 135 -5.96 2.52 -16.36
C GLU A 135 -4.54 1.97 -16.51
N LEU A 136 -3.72 2.05 -15.47
CA LEU A 136 -2.35 1.48 -15.46
C LEU A 136 -2.37 -0.05 -15.61
N ILE A 137 -3.30 -0.75 -14.95
CA ILE A 137 -3.45 -2.20 -15.08
C ILE A 137 -3.80 -2.58 -16.53
N LYS A 138 -4.65 -1.81 -17.20
CA LYS A 138 -5.04 -2.04 -18.60
C LYS A 138 -3.89 -1.89 -19.60
N ILE A 139 -2.79 -1.20 -19.24
CA ILE A 139 -1.58 -1.11 -20.08
C ILE A 139 -0.87 -2.48 -20.13
N LYS A 140 -1.13 -3.38 -19.17
CA LYS A 140 -0.55 -4.73 -19.09
C LYS A 140 0.98 -4.78 -18.99
N VAL A 141 1.58 -3.74 -18.39
CA VAL A 141 2.99 -3.79 -18.00
C VAL A 141 3.09 -4.55 -16.68
N ASN A 142 3.73 -5.71 -16.71
CA ASN A 142 3.70 -6.69 -15.63
C ASN A 142 4.05 -6.10 -14.24
N TYR A 143 5.21 -5.46 -14.08
CA TYR A 143 5.63 -4.88 -12.79
C TYR A 143 4.72 -3.73 -12.31
N VAL A 144 4.03 -3.04 -13.22
CA VAL A 144 3.06 -1.98 -12.88
C VAL A 144 1.76 -2.60 -12.38
N VAL A 145 1.26 -3.64 -13.05
CA VAL A 145 0.05 -4.39 -12.66
C VAL A 145 0.22 -4.94 -11.24
N GLN A 146 1.36 -5.57 -10.97
CA GLN A 146 1.66 -6.15 -9.68
C GLN A 146 1.71 -5.12 -8.56
N GLU A 147 2.41 -4.01 -8.78
CA GLU A 147 2.48 -2.92 -7.80
C GLU A 147 1.10 -2.27 -7.58
N ALA A 148 0.30 -2.13 -8.65
CA ALA A 148 -1.06 -1.61 -8.56
C ALA A 148 -1.97 -2.51 -7.71
N ILE A 149 -1.86 -3.84 -7.82
CA ILE A 149 -2.63 -4.79 -7.00
C ILE A 149 -2.29 -4.65 -5.52
N ILE A 150 -1.00 -4.53 -5.18
CA ILE A 150 -0.55 -4.31 -3.80
C ILE A 150 -1.18 -3.03 -3.24
N VAL A 151 -1.16 -1.95 -4.03
CA VAL A 151 -1.74 -0.66 -3.66
C VAL A 151 -3.27 -0.74 -3.52
N ILE A 152 -3.97 -1.40 -4.44
CA ILE A 152 -5.42 -1.52 -4.39
C ILE A 152 -5.87 -2.31 -3.16
N LYS A 153 -5.16 -3.37 -2.77
CA LYS A 153 -5.41 -4.08 -1.50
C LYS A 153 -5.37 -3.12 -0.32
N ASP A 154 -4.36 -2.24 -0.24
CA ASP A 154 -4.26 -1.27 0.85
C ASP A 154 -5.42 -0.25 0.84
N ILE A 155 -5.88 0.15 -0.34
CA ILE A 155 -7.07 1.02 -0.50
C ILE A 155 -8.35 0.28 -0.04
N PHE A 156 -8.51 -1.00 -0.38
CA PHE A 156 -9.66 -1.80 0.08
C PHE A 156 -9.68 -1.97 1.59
N ARG A 157 -8.52 -2.13 2.23
CA ARG A 157 -8.41 -2.15 3.69
C ARG A 157 -8.76 -0.81 4.34
N ARG A 158 -8.58 0.31 3.61
CA ARG A 158 -8.98 1.64 4.07
C ARG A 158 -10.48 1.90 3.87
N TYR A 159 -11.02 1.49 2.72
CA TYR A 159 -12.39 1.74 2.28
C TYR A 159 -13.08 0.41 1.91
N PRO A 160 -13.42 -0.43 2.90
CA PRO A 160 -14.02 -1.74 2.64
C PRO A 160 -15.38 -1.60 1.94
N ASN A 161 -15.73 -2.57 1.10
CA ASN A 161 -17.03 -2.68 0.41
C ASN A 161 -17.43 -1.48 -0.47
N THR A 162 -16.49 -0.60 -0.82
CA THR A 162 -16.78 0.63 -1.58
C THR A 162 -16.52 0.44 -3.08
N TYR A 163 -15.49 -0.32 -3.44
CA TYR A 163 -14.96 -0.40 -4.81
C TYR A 163 -14.98 -1.83 -5.36
N GLU A 164 -15.98 -2.63 -4.97
CA GLU A 164 -16.07 -4.06 -5.32
C GLU A 164 -16.15 -4.34 -6.83
N SER A 165 -16.70 -3.41 -7.60
CA SER A 165 -16.86 -3.54 -9.06
C SER A 165 -15.56 -3.77 -9.82
N ILE A 166 -14.42 -3.41 -9.23
CA ILE A 166 -13.11 -3.51 -9.89
C ILE A 166 -12.48 -4.90 -9.72
N ILE A 167 -12.98 -5.72 -8.79
CA ILE A 167 -12.39 -7.01 -8.41
C ILE A 167 -12.31 -7.95 -9.63
N ALA A 168 -13.36 -8.00 -10.46
CA ALA A 168 -13.37 -8.82 -11.66
C ALA A 168 -12.18 -8.50 -12.60
N THR A 169 -11.90 -7.22 -12.81
CA THR A 169 -10.77 -6.76 -13.64
C THR A 169 -9.42 -7.13 -13.02
N LEU A 170 -9.32 -7.18 -11.68
CA LEU A 170 -8.10 -7.63 -11.00
C LEU A 170 -7.86 -9.13 -11.21
N CYS A 171 -8.91 -9.95 -11.09
CA CYS A 171 -8.85 -11.39 -11.29
C CYS A 171 -8.45 -11.78 -12.72
N GLU A 172 -8.81 -10.99 -13.74
CA GLU A 172 -8.34 -11.19 -15.13
C GLU A 172 -6.82 -11.10 -15.28
N SER A 173 -6.11 -10.51 -14.31
CA SER A 173 -4.64 -10.31 -14.36
C SER A 173 -3.86 -11.35 -13.56
N LEU A 174 -4.52 -12.37 -12.99
CA LEU A 174 -3.92 -13.33 -12.05
C LEU A 174 -2.75 -14.13 -12.64
N ASP A 175 -2.84 -14.51 -13.92
CA ASP A 175 -1.80 -15.27 -14.63
C ASP A 175 -0.47 -14.52 -14.79
N THR A 176 -0.47 -13.20 -14.56
CA THR A 176 0.71 -12.35 -14.73
C THR A 176 1.49 -12.12 -13.42
N LEU A 177 1.01 -12.64 -12.29
CA LEU A 177 1.60 -12.37 -10.98
C LEU A 177 2.76 -13.33 -10.67
N ASP A 178 3.97 -12.79 -10.55
CA ASP A 178 5.16 -13.55 -10.14
C ASP A 178 5.71 -13.09 -8.78
N GLU A 179 5.48 -11.83 -8.38
CA GLU A 179 5.97 -11.30 -7.11
C GLU A 179 5.17 -11.82 -5.91
N PRO A 180 5.86 -12.30 -4.86
CA PRO A 180 5.21 -12.81 -3.66
C PRO A 180 4.24 -11.81 -2.99
N GLU A 181 4.60 -10.53 -2.98
CA GLU A 181 3.79 -9.48 -2.36
C GLU A 181 2.50 -9.22 -3.16
N ALA A 182 2.57 -9.29 -4.48
CA ALA A 182 1.42 -9.13 -5.37
C ALA A 182 0.49 -10.36 -5.31
N LYS A 183 1.05 -11.58 -5.35
CA LYS A 183 0.31 -12.83 -5.15
C LYS A 183 -0.44 -12.83 -3.82
N ALA A 184 0.27 -12.56 -2.71
CA ALA A 184 -0.35 -12.47 -1.39
C ALA A 184 -1.45 -11.40 -1.35
N SER A 185 -1.22 -10.24 -1.98
CA SER A 185 -2.24 -9.19 -2.05
C SER A 185 -3.48 -9.62 -2.83
N MET A 186 -3.33 -10.34 -3.94
CA MET A 186 -4.45 -10.89 -4.69
C MET A 186 -5.22 -11.95 -3.89
N ILE A 187 -4.51 -12.91 -3.27
CA ILE A 187 -5.09 -13.96 -2.43
C ILE A 187 -5.89 -13.35 -1.27
N TRP A 188 -5.37 -12.28 -0.67
CA TRP A 188 -6.10 -11.54 0.36
C TRP A 188 -7.41 -10.95 -0.18
N ILE A 189 -7.38 -10.31 -1.37
CA ILE A 189 -8.58 -9.73 -1.99
C ILE A 189 -9.61 -10.84 -2.26
N ILE A 190 -9.18 -11.99 -2.80
CA ILE A 190 -10.08 -13.12 -3.11
C ILE A 190 -10.71 -13.66 -1.82
N GLY A 191 -9.94 -13.89 -0.76
CA GLY A 191 -10.47 -14.39 0.51
C GLY A 191 -11.37 -13.38 1.25
N GLU A 192 -11.05 -12.09 1.20
CA GLU A 192 -11.83 -11.04 1.84
C GLU A 192 -13.17 -10.81 1.13
N TYR A 193 -13.20 -10.87 -0.20
CA TYR A 193 -14.39 -10.65 -1.02
C TYR A 193 -14.98 -11.94 -1.61
N ALA A 194 -14.67 -13.09 -1.01
CA ALA A 194 -15.11 -14.42 -1.48
C ALA A 194 -16.63 -14.58 -1.66
N GLU A 195 -17.45 -13.81 -0.93
CA GLU A 195 -18.91 -13.79 -1.11
C GLU A 195 -19.35 -13.15 -2.43
N ARG A 196 -18.53 -12.26 -2.99
CA ARG A 196 -18.80 -11.50 -4.22
C ARG A 196 -18.20 -12.14 -5.46
N ILE A 197 -17.18 -12.97 -5.27
CA ILE A 197 -16.48 -13.68 -6.35
C ILE A 197 -17.05 -15.09 -6.43
N ASP A 198 -17.71 -15.40 -7.55
CA ASP A 198 -18.38 -16.69 -7.71
C ASP A 198 -17.40 -17.86 -7.78
N ASN A 199 -16.33 -17.72 -8.56
CA ASN A 199 -15.26 -18.71 -8.78
C ASN A 199 -14.06 -18.54 -7.83
N ALA A 200 -14.29 -18.06 -6.60
CA ALA A 200 -13.22 -17.80 -5.63
C ALA A 200 -12.46 -19.07 -5.21
N ASP A 201 -13.15 -20.20 -5.19
CA ASP A 201 -12.59 -21.53 -4.95
C ASP A 201 -11.60 -21.94 -6.05
N GLU A 202 -12.01 -21.86 -7.32
CA GLU A 202 -11.15 -22.18 -8.47
C GLU A 202 -9.88 -21.30 -8.50
N LEU A 203 -10.03 -20.00 -8.25
CA LEU A 203 -8.91 -19.05 -8.25
C LEU A 203 -7.92 -19.29 -7.09
N LEU A 204 -8.39 -19.77 -5.94
CA LEU A 204 -7.52 -20.09 -4.81
C LEU A 204 -6.89 -21.48 -4.96
N GLU A 205 -7.60 -22.42 -5.58
CA GLU A 205 -7.10 -23.78 -5.85
C GLU A 205 -5.85 -23.74 -6.73
N SER A 206 -5.81 -22.89 -7.76
CA SER A 206 -4.61 -22.73 -8.60
C SER A 206 -3.36 -22.31 -7.85
N PHE A 207 -3.50 -21.58 -6.74
CA PHE A 207 -2.37 -21.23 -5.86
C PHE A 207 -2.06 -22.34 -4.83
N LEU A 208 -3.03 -23.18 -4.49
CA LEU A 208 -2.82 -24.32 -3.59
C LEU A 208 -2.05 -25.45 -4.26
N ASP A 209 -2.21 -25.63 -5.58
CA ASP A 209 -1.48 -26.62 -6.37
C ASP A 209 0.05 -26.43 -6.28
N THR A 210 0.52 -25.19 -6.19
CA THR A 210 1.94 -24.83 -6.04
C THR A 210 2.33 -24.48 -4.61
N PHE A 211 1.48 -24.75 -3.61
CA PHE A 211 1.67 -24.30 -2.23
C PHE A 211 3.07 -24.58 -1.63
N PRO A 212 3.68 -25.78 -1.79
CA PRO A 212 5.00 -26.05 -1.22
C PRO A 212 6.13 -25.21 -1.85
N GLU A 213 5.95 -24.79 -3.09
CA GLU A 213 6.91 -23.99 -3.86
C GLU A 213 6.77 -22.48 -3.59
N GLU A 214 5.59 -22.05 -3.11
CA GLU A 214 5.31 -20.66 -2.80
C GLU A 214 6.05 -20.20 -1.53
N PRO A 215 6.45 -18.92 -1.45
CA PRO A 215 7.12 -18.38 -0.28
C PRO A 215 6.17 -18.31 0.92
N ALA A 216 6.75 -18.34 2.12
CA ALA A 216 6.00 -18.32 3.38
C ALA A 216 4.91 -17.23 3.48
N LEU A 217 5.17 -16.04 2.92
CA LEU A 217 4.19 -14.95 2.88
C LEU A 217 2.90 -15.34 2.14
N VAL A 218 3.05 -15.99 0.98
CA VAL A 218 1.93 -16.45 0.14
C VAL A 218 1.23 -17.63 0.81
N GLN A 219 1.98 -18.59 1.34
CA GLN A 219 1.43 -19.75 2.08
C GLN A 219 0.56 -19.32 3.27
N LEU A 220 1.03 -18.38 4.09
CA LEU A 220 0.29 -17.82 5.22
C LEU A 220 -1.01 -17.14 4.78
N GLN A 221 -0.94 -16.41 3.66
CA GLN A 221 -2.08 -15.71 3.11
C GLN A 221 -3.11 -16.66 2.49
N LEU A 222 -2.66 -17.74 1.84
CA LEU A 222 -3.50 -18.82 1.32
C LEU A 222 -4.23 -19.53 2.46
N LEU A 223 -3.51 -19.93 3.51
CA LEU A 223 -4.11 -20.55 4.69
C LEU A 223 -5.25 -19.69 5.24
N THR A 224 -5.02 -18.38 5.38
CA THR A 224 -6.02 -17.44 5.88
C THR A 224 -7.20 -17.27 4.91
N ALA A 225 -6.93 -17.13 3.61
CA ALA A 225 -7.95 -16.94 2.58
C ALA A 225 -8.85 -18.17 2.44
N THR A 226 -8.29 -19.38 2.45
CA THR A 226 -9.06 -20.63 2.38
C THR A 226 -9.95 -20.82 3.60
N VAL A 227 -9.47 -20.46 4.80
CA VAL A 227 -10.31 -20.45 6.02
C VAL A 227 -11.45 -19.44 5.89
N LYS A 228 -11.17 -18.21 5.42
CA LYS A 228 -12.23 -17.20 5.17
C LYS A 228 -13.25 -17.67 4.15
N LEU A 229 -12.80 -18.30 3.05
CA LEU A 229 -13.67 -18.84 2.01
C LEU A 229 -14.64 -19.87 2.59
N PHE A 230 -14.14 -20.85 3.33
CA PHE A 230 -14.97 -21.88 3.95
C PHE A 230 -15.99 -21.33 4.95
N LEU A 231 -15.59 -20.36 5.78
CA LEU A 231 -16.50 -19.74 6.76
C LEU A 231 -17.65 -18.98 6.08
N LYS A 232 -17.41 -18.44 4.89
CA LYS A 232 -18.40 -17.70 4.10
C LYS A 232 -19.23 -18.61 3.20
N LYS A 233 -18.60 -19.63 2.62
CA LYS A 233 -19.17 -20.60 1.68
C LYS A 233 -18.76 -22.03 2.10
N PRO A 234 -19.49 -22.66 3.05
CA PRO A 234 -19.17 -24.02 3.51
C PRO A 234 -19.69 -25.07 2.53
N THR A 235 -19.18 -25.05 1.29
CA THR A 235 -19.47 -26.06 0.25
C THR A 235 -18.38 -27.14 0.22
N GLU A 236 -18.60 -28.23 -0.54
CA GLU A 236 -17.66 -29.35 -0.62
C GLU A 236 -16.26 -28.94 -1.13
N GLY A 237 -16.17 -28.02 -2.09
CA GLY A 237 -14.90 -27.52 -2.63
C GLY A 237 -14.01 -26.88 -1.56
N PRO A 238 -14.44 -25.76 -0.91
CA PRO A 238 -13.72 -25.13 0.19
C PRO A 238 -13.38 -26.08 1.34
N GLN A 239 -14.22 -27.09 1.61
CA GLN A 239 -13.93 -28.10 2.62
C GLN A 239 -12.73 -28.98 2.24
N GLN A 240 -12.62 -29.41 0.98
CA GLN A 240 -11.45 -30.14 0.47
C GLN A 240 -10.20 -29.26 0.49
N MET A 241 -10.32 -28.00 0.07
CA MET A 241 -9.23 -27.03 0.09
C MET A 241 -8.68 -26.79 1.50
N ILE A 242 -9.55 -26.70 2.52
CA ILE A 242 -9.11 -26.60 3.92
C ILE A 242 -8.30 -27.82 4.34
N GLN A 243 -8.75 -29.02 3.99
CA GLN A 243 -8.03 -30.24 4.35
C GLN A 243 -6.66 -30.27 3.68
N ALA A 244 -6.59 -29.92 2.39
CA ALA A 244 -5.34 -29.84 1.64
C ALA A 244 -4.38 -28.80 2.25
N VAL A 245 -4.84 -27.56 2.47
CA VAL A 245 -3.97 -26.48 2.99
C VAL A 245 -3.50 -26.76 4.41
N LEU A 246 -4.34 -27.35 5.27
CA LEU A 246 -3.96 -27.72 6.63
C LEU A 246 -2.95 -28.87 6.63
N ASN A 247 -3.12 -29.87 5.76
CA ASN A 247 -2.15 -30.97 5.62
C ASN A 247 -0.80 -30.43 5.14
N ASN A 248 -0.78 -29.62 4.08
CA ASN A 248 0.45 -29.02 3.55
C ASN A 248 1.13 -28.12 4.60
N ALA A 249 0.36 -27.29 5.32
CA ALA A 249 0.87 -26.38 6.33
C ALA A 249 1.31 -27.07 7.65
N THR A 250 0.86 -28.30 7.94
CA THR A 250 1.23 -29.00 9.18
C THR A 250 2.27 -30.08 8.98
N VAL A 251 2.19 -30.83 7.88
CA VAL A 251 3.02 -32.02 7.61
C VAL A 251 4.20 -31.66 6.70
N GLU A 252 3.94 -30.92 5.62
CA GLU A 252 4.94 -30.71 4.56
C GLU A 252 5.80 -29.46 4.76
N THR A 253 5.34 -28.49 5.55
CA THR A 253 6.09 -27.25 5.77
C THR A 253 7.12 -27.35 6.90
N ASP A 254 8.29 -26.76 6.71
CA ASP A 254 9.31 -26.60 7.76
C ASP A 254 9.16 -25.29 8.55
N ASN A 255 8.29 -24.38 8.12
CA ASN A 255 8.10 -23.09 8.78
C ASN A 255 7.25 -23.23 10.06
N PRO A 256 7.81 -22.96 11.26
CA PRO A 256 7.10 -23.12 12.53
C PRO A 256 5.92 -22.14 12.68
N ASP A 257 6.01 -20.92 12.16
CA ASP A 257 4.92 -19.93 12.27
C ASP A 257 3.70 -20.34 11.44
N LEU A 258 3.94 -20.85 10.23
CA LEU A 258 2.87 -21.39 9.37
C LEU A 258 2.22 -22.62 10.02
N ARG A 259 3.02 -23.53 10.55
CA ARG A 259 2.55 -24.73 11.26
C ARG A 259 1.72 -24.40 12.49
N ASP A 260 2.18 -23.46 13.31
CA ASP A 260 1.47 -23.03 14.52
C ASP A 260 0.12 -22.39 14.17
N ARG A 261 0.08 -21.51 13.17
CA ARG A 261 -1.17 -20.90 12.69
C ARG A 261 -2.13 -21.94 12.11
N ALA A 262 -1.63 -22.92 11.36
CA ALA A 262 -2.46 -24.01 10.85
C ALA A 262 -3.08 -24.83 11.98
N TYR A 263 -2.33 -25.16 13.03
CA TYR A 263 -2.89 -25.83 14.21
C TYR A 263 -3.92 -24.97 14.96
N ILE A 264 -3.71 -23.66 15.05
CA ILE A 264 -4.70 -22.74 15.63
C ILE A 264 -5.99 -22.79 14.81
N TYR A 265 -5.92 -22.64 13.48
CA TYR A 265 -7.11 -22.70 12.63
C TYR A 265 -7.80 -24.07 12.70
N TRP A 266 -7.06 -25.17 12.66
CA TRP A 266 -7.62 -26.51 12.80
C TRP A 266 -8.39 -26.66 14.12
N ARG A 267 -7.78 -26.28 15.26
CA ARG A 267 -8.44 -26.37 16.57
C ARG A 267 -9.68 -25.51 16.66
N LEU A 268 -9.63 -24.29 16.13
CA LEU A 268 -10.77 -23.37 16.09
C LEU A 268 -11.92 -23.95 15.26
N LEU A 269 -11.64 -24.44 14.05
CA LEU A 269 -12.62 -25.08 13.17
C LEU A 269 -13.26 -26.33 13.80
N SER A 270 -12.49 -27.06 14.63
CA SER A 270 -12.96 -28.29 15.28
C SER A 270 -13.73 -28.06 16.58
N THR A 271 -13.51 -26.92 17.24
CA THR A 271 -14.09 -26.63 18.57
C THR A 271 -15.33 -25.75 18.46
N ASP A 272 -15.21 -24.60 17.79
CA ASP A 272 -16.32 -23.66 17.62
C ASP A 272 -16.09 -22.75 16.40
N PRO A 273 -16.77 -23.00 15.26
CA PRO A 273 -16.65 -22.16 14.07
C PRO A 273 -17.23 -20.75 14.25
N GLU A 274 -18.06 -20.50 15.27
CA GLU A 274 -18.59 -19.14 15.53
C GLU A 274 -17.49 -18.19 16.06
N VAL A 275 -16.50 -18.71 16.79
CA VAL A 275 -15.33 -17.92 17.25
C VAL A 275 -14.49 -17.44 16.08
N LEU A 276 -14.48 -18.18 14.96
CA LEU A 276 -13.77 -17.78 13.74
C LEU A 276 -14.44 -16.62 13.01
N LYS A 277 -15.72 -16.31 13.28
CA LYS A 277 -16.36 -15.11 12.73
C LYS A 277 -15.73 -13.81 13.25
N VAL A 278 -15.01 -13.87 14.38
CA VAL A 278 -14.17 -12.75 14.84
C VAL A 278 -12.99 -12.52 13.88
N TYR A 279 -12.44 -13.57 13.26
CA TYR A 279 -11.39 -13.44 12.25
C TYR A 279 -11.90 -13.01 10.87
N THR A 280 -13.22 -13.09 10.63
CA THR A 280 -13.87 -12.44 9.48
C THR A 280 -14.31 -11.01 9.78
N SER A 281 -14.17 -10.54 11.03
CA SER A 281 -14.46 -9.14 11.37
C SER A 281 -13.39 -8.22 10.77
N HIS A 282 -13.82 -7.05 10.28
CA HIS A 282 -12.95 -6.12 9.56
C HIS A 282 -11.69 -5.81 10.38
N LEU A 283 -10.53 -6.04 9.77
CA LEU A 283 -9.24 -5.56 10.27
C LEU A 283 -9.32 -4.05 10.55
N PRO A 284 -8.59 -3.53 11.54
CA PRO A 284 -8.57 -2.10 11.82
C PRO A 284 -8.19 -1.31 10.57
N ILE A 285 -8.87 -0.19 10.38
CA ILE A 285 -8.72 0.67 9.19
C ILE A 285 -7.26 1.08 9.05
N LEU A 286 -6.68 0.78 7.89
CA LEU A 286 -5.31 1.14 7.55
C LEU A 286 -5.09 2.66 7.68
N CYS A 287 -4.08 3.08 8.43
CA CYS A 287 -3.67 4.47 8.54
C CYS A 287 -2.35 4.70 7.79
N LEU A 288 -2.06 5.95 7.40
CA LEU A 288 -0.82 6.31 6.72
C LEU A 288 0.46 5.96 7.51
N SER A 289 0.36 5.90 8.84
CA SER A 289 1.43 5.45 9.74
C SER A 289 1.82 3.98 9.53
N ASP A 290 0.89 3.20 8.99
CA ASP A 290 1.01 1.74 8.91
C ASP A 290 1.59 1.29 7.57
N ILE A 291 1.87 2.22 6.66
CA ILE A 291 2.55 2.00 5.37
C ILE A 291 4.04 2.28 5.58
N PRO A 292 4.96 1.38 5.20
CA PRO A 292 6.37 1.57 5.51
C PRO A 292 6.89 2.74 4.65
N MET A 293 7.29 3.83 5.31
CA MET A 293 8.04 4.92 4.67
C MET A 293 9.38 4.33 4.21
N THR A 294 9.64 4.29 2.91
CA THR A 294 10.83 3.61 2.36
C THR A 294 12.14 4.35 2.60
N THR A 295 12.20 5.25 3.58
CA THR A 295 13.46 5.78 4.06
C THR A 295 14.10 4.75 4.97
N GLY A 296 15.26 4.21 4.57
CA GLY A 296 16.11 3.30 5.35
C GLY A 296 16.68 3.91 6.64
N TYR A 297 15.85 4.51 7.47
CA TYR A 297 16.18 4.78 8.87
C TYR A 297 15.70 3.59 9.68
N VAL A 298 16.63 2.69 9.96
CA VAL A 298 16.56 1.80 11.12
C VAL A 298 16.53 2.70 12.35
N CYS A 299 15.34 3.09 12.78
CA CYS A 299 15.13 3.71 14.08
C CYS A 299 14.23 2.78 14.88
N GLY A 300 14.86 1.87 15.63
CA GLY A 300 14.24 1.06 16.68
C GLY A 300 13.19 0.06 16.23
N PHE A 301 13.53 -1.23 16.23
CA PHE A 301 12.55 -2.31 16.25
C PHE A 301 11.73 -2.22 17.53
N ASP A 302 10.60 -1.51 17.48
CA ASP A 302 9.66 -1.39 18.60
C ASP A 302 8.61 -2.52 18.57
N ARG A 303 8.12 -2.96 19.73
CA ARG A 303 7.17 -4.09 19.87
C ARG A 303 5.87 -3.88 19.08
N GLN A 304 5.51 -2.65 18.77
CA GLN A 304 4.36 -2.33 17.91
C GLN A 304 4.56 -2.73 16.44
N GLN A 305 5.79 -2.73 15.91
CA GLN A 305 6.06 -3.20 14.54
C GLN A 305 5.89 -4.72 14.40
N LYS A 306 6.13 -5.50 15.46
CA LYS A 306 5.83 -6.95 15.45
C LYS A 306 4.32 -7.22 15.40
N MET A 307 3.52 -6.35 16.03
CA MET A 307 2.05 -6.44 15.98
C MET A 307 1.50 -6.00 14.61
N LEU A 308 2.12 -4.98 14.00
CA LEU A 308 1.84 -4.56 12.61
C LEU A 308 2.27 -5.60 11.57
N PHE A 309 3.34 -6.35 11.81
CA PHE A 309 3.73 -7.50 10.98
C PHE A 309 2.67 -8.62 11.10
N TRP A 310 2.20 -8.89 12.32
CA TRP A 310 1.07 -9.80 12.56
C TRP A 310 -0.22 -9.37 11.85
N GLN A 311 -0.55 -8.08 11.82
CA GLN A 311 -1.72 -7.51 11.10
C GLN A 311 -1.53 -7.31 9.59
N ARG A 312 -0.31 -7.44 9.07
CA ARG A 312 -0.02 -7.49 7.63
C ARG A 312 -0.02 -8.92 7.08
N SER A 313 0.15 -9.90 7.97
CA SER A 313 0.05 -11.33 7.68
C SER A 313 -1.32 -11.92 8.04
N LEU A 314 -2.35 -11.09 8.24
CA LEU A 314 -3.77 -11.42 8.47
C LEU A 314 -4.61 -10.61 7.46
#